data_AF-A0A150NR26-F1
#
_entry.id   AF-A0A150NR26-F1
#
_cell.length_a   1.000
_cell.length_b   1.000
_cell.length_c   1.000
_cell.angle_alpha   90.00
_cell.angle_beta   90.00
_cell.angle_gamma   90.00
#
_symmetry.space_group_name_H-M   'P 1'
#
loop_
_entity.id
_entity.type
_entity.pdbx_description
1 polymer ?
#
loop_
_entity_poly.entity_id
_entity_poly.type
_entity_poly.pdbx_seq_one_letter_code
_entity_poly.pdbx_strand_id
1 'polypeptide(L)'
;MLDRFHIVQHMSRAMSCVRVQIMNQFHRKSHEYKAIKRYWKLIQQDSRKLSDKRFYRPTFRMHLANKEILDKLLSYSEDLKHHYHLYDSCFFTFRIRNRINFSGSLRTI
;
A
#
# COMPACT_ATOMS: atom_id res chain seq x y z
N MET A 1 21.58 12.48 -9.98
CA MET A 1 21.11 13.10 -8.71
C MET A 1 19.96 12.28 -8.15
N LEU A 2 20.11 11.70 -6.96
CA LEU A 2 19.03 11.00 -6.25
C LEU A 2 18.07 12.03 -5.64
N ASP A 3 17.02 12.39 -6.37
CA ASP A 3 15.96 13.24 -5.84
C ASP A 3 14.89 12.40 -5.10
N ARG A 4 14.16 13.01 -4.17
CA ARG A 4 13.19 12.40 -3.25
C ARG A 4 12.06 11.66 -3.98
N PHE A 5 11.71 12.11 -5.18
CA PHE A 5 10.79 11.39 -6.08
C PHE A 5 11.34 10.01 -6.48
N HIS A 6 12.65 9.92 -6.75
CA HIS A 6 13.31 8.64 -7.03
C HIS A 6 13.26 7.73 -5.80
N ILE A 7 13.42 8.26 -4.58
CA ILE A 7 13.31 7.46 -3.35
C ILE A 7 11.90 6.87 -3.20
N VAL A 8 10.86 7.69 -3.33
CA VAL A 8 9.46 7.23 -3.27
C VAL A 8 9.16 6.21 -4.38
N GLN A 9 9.70 6.43 -5.58
CA GLN A 9 9.55 5.50 -6.69
C GLN A 9 10.25 4.17 -6.42
N HIS A 10 11.47 4.19 -5.87
CA HIS A 10 12.21 2.99 -5.48
C HIS A 10 11.47 2.22 -4.37
N MET A 11 10.89 2.90 -3.38
CA MET A 11 10.06 2.27 -2.35
C MET A 11 8.80 1.60 -2.93
N SER A 12 8.09 2.29 -3.83
CA SER A 12 6.91 1.73 -4.50
C SER A 12 7.27 0.50 -5.36
N ARG A 13 8.40 0.55 -6.07
CA ARG A 13 8.93 -0.60 -6.81
C ARG A 13 9.30 -1.75 -5.89
N ALA A 14 9.99 -1.50 -4.78
CA ALA A 14 10.34 -2.52 -3.79
C ALA A 14 9.08 -3.20 -3.22
N MET A 15 8.07 -2.42 -2.83
CA MET A 15 6.79 -2.96 -2.36
C MET A 15 6.07 -3.78 -3.44
N SER A 16 6.17 -3.36 -4.72
CA SER A 16 5.65 -4.12 -5.85
C SER A 16 6.29 -5.50 -5.96
N CYS A 17 7.61 -5.57 -5.83
CA CYS A 17 8.38 -6.81 -5.90
C CYS A 17 8.01 -7.75 -4.75
N VAL A 18 8.01 -7.25 -3.51
CA VAL A 18 7.62 -8.03 -2.32
C VAL A 18 6.22 -8.61 -2.47
N ARG A 19 5.25 -7.79 -2.89
CA ARG A 19 3.88 -8.25 -3.15
C ARG A 19 3.85 -9.39 -4.17
N VAL A 20 4.62 -9.31 -5.27
CA VAL A 20 4.66 -10.36 -6.29
C VAL A 20 5.32 -11.63 -5.76
N GLN A 21 6.39 -11.51 -4.97
CA GLN A 21 7.05 -12.65 -4.34
C GLN A 21 6.07 -13.39 -3.43
N ILE A 22 5.40 -12.68 -2.52
CA ILE A 22 4.40 -13.25 -1.62
C ILE A 22 3.22 -13.82 -2.39
N MET A 23 2.69 -13.08 -3.39
CA MET A 23 1.61 -13.57 -4.24
C MET A 23 1.95 -14.90 -4.91
N ASN A 24 3.19 -15.08 -5.37
CA ASN A 24 3.64 -16.31 -6.04
C ASN A 24 3.88 -17.50 -5.08
N GLN A 25 3.88 -17.28 -3.76
CA GLN A 25 3.90 -18.38 -2.78
C GLN A 25 2.54 -19.11 -2.73
N PHE A 26 1.44 -18.43 -3.10
CA PHE A 26 0.11 -19.03 -3.18
C PHE A 26 -0.12 -19.76 -4.51
N HIS A 27 -0.92 -20.82 -4.47
CA HIS A 27 -1.36 -21.50 -5.70
C HIS A 27 -2.14 -20.54 -6.61
N ARG A 28 -1.86 -20.57 -7.92
CA ARG A 28 -2.51 -19.67 -8.90
C ARG A 28 -4.04 -19.72 -8.93
N LYS A 29 -4.64 -20.84 -8.51
CA LYS A 29 -6.09 -21.02 -8.45
C LYS A 29 -6.70 -20.56 -7.11
N SER A 30 -5.86 -20.31 -6.09
CA SER A 30 -6.30 -19.97 -4.74
C SER A 30 -7.00 -18.61 -4.69
N HIS A 31 -7.76 -18.42 -3.63
CA HIS A 31 -8.50 -17.17 -3.41
C HIS A 31 -7.53 -16.02 -3.10
N GLU A 32 -6.51 -16.28 -2.27
CA GLU A 32 -5.47 -15.35 -1.84
C GLU A 32 -4.68 -14.82 -3.04
N TYR A 33 -4.23 -15.70 -3.94
CA TYR A 33 -3.55 -15.31 -5.17
C TYR A 33 -4.40 -14.34 -5.99
N LYS A 34 -5.67 -14.68 -6.21
CA LYS A 34 -6.61 -13.86 -6.99
C LYS A 34 -6.91 -12.52 -6.32
N ALA A 35 -7.07 -12.51 -5.00
CA ALA A 35 -7.34 -11.30 -4.23
C ALA A 35 -6.14 -10.35 -4.25
N ILE A 36 -4.94 -10.83 -3.92
CA ILE A 36 -3.70 -10.03 -3.93
C ILE A 36 -3.40 -9.52 -5.34
N LYS A 37 -3.62 -10.34 -6.37
CA LYS A 37 -3.44 -9.93 -7.77
C LYS A 37 -4.45 -8.86 -8.19
N ARG A 38 -5.72 -8.99 -7.84
CA ARG A 38 -6.78 -8.06 -8.27
C ARG A 38 -6.68 -6.71 -7.58
N TYR A 39 -6.38 -6.71 -6.29
CA TYR A 39 -6.41 -5.53 -5.43
C TYR A 39 -5.02 -4.94 -5.16
N TRP A 40 -4.03 -5.27 -6.00
CA TRP A 40 -2.64 -4.80 -5.84
C TRP A 40 -2.50 -3.28 -5.67
N LYS A 41 -3.37 -2.49 -6.31
CA LYS A 41 -3.38 -1.02 -6.18
C LYS A 41 -3.68 -0.56 -4.76
N LEU A 42 -4.50 -1.29 -4.00
CA LEU A 42 -4.83 -0.95 -2.61
C LEU A 42 -3.61 -1.10 -1.70
N ILE A 43 -2.75 -2.08 -1.97
CA ILE A 43 -1.50 -2.30 -1.24
C ILE A 43 -0.49 -1.16 -1.46
N GLN A 44 -0.61 -0.43 -2.58
CA GLN A 44 0.29 0.69 -2.91
C GLN A 44 -0.33 2.07 -2.68
N GLN A 45 -1.63 2.12 -2.37
CA GLN A 45 -2.32 3.37 -2.14
C GLN A 45 -2.05 3.86 -0.71
N ASP A 46 -1.97 5.19 -0.56
CA ASP A 46 -1.91 5.85 0.74
C ASP A 46 -3.13 5.44 1.58
N SER A 47 -2.88 4.76 2.71
CA SER A 47 -3.89 4.22 3.63
C SER A 47 -4.92 5.29 4.04
N ARG A 48 -4.44 6.52 4.25
CA ARG A 48 -5.25 7.69 4.64
C ARG A 48 -6.22 8.18 3.57
N LYS A 49 -6.01 7.79 2.31
CA LYS A 49 -6.87 8.16 1.18
C LYS A 49 -7.87 7.06 0.80
N LEU A 50 -7.90 5.96 1.55
CA LEU A 50 -8.85 4.87 1.28
C LEU A 50 -10.25 5.31 1.71
N SER A 51 -11.18 5.25 0.75
CA SER A 51 -12.60 5.54 1.01
C SER A 51 -13.24 4.44 1.84
N ASP A 52 -14.09 4.87 2.79
CA ASP A 52 -14.93 4.01 3.62
C ASP A 52 -16.24 3.59 2.91
N LYS A 53 -16.48 4.07 1.69
CA LYS A 53 -17.66 3.70 0.92
C LYS A 53 -17.60 2.22 0.53
N ARG A 54 -18.63 1.48 0.91
CA ARG A 54 -18.75 0.04 0.62
C ARG A 54 -19.34 -0.19 -0.76
N PHE A 55 -18.76 -1.14 -1.48
CA PHE A 55 -19.27 -1.61 -2.77
C PHE A 55 -19.24 -3.13 -2.82
N TYR A 56 -20.15 -3.74 -3.60
CA TYR A 56 -20.13 -5.19 -3.81
C TYR A 56 -18.81 -5.62 -4.46
N ARG A 57 -18.15 -6.62 -3.86
CA ARG A 57 -16.86 -7.14 -4.31
C ARG A 57 -17.03 -8.60 -4.74
N PRO A 58 -17.07 -8.90 -6.05
CA PRO A 58 -17.26 -10.27 -6.54
C PRO A 58 -16.21 -11.27 -6.02
N THR A 59 -14.98 -10.83 -5.80
CA THR A 59 -13.91 -11.67 -5.24
C THR A 59 -14.29 -12.19 -3.86
N PHE A 60 -14.88 -11.35 -3.01
CA PHE A 60 -15.25 -11.69 -1.63
C PHE A 60 -16.73 -12.04 -1.46
N ARG A 61 -17.55 -11.84 -2.51
CA ARG A 61 -19.01 -12.06 -2.52
C ARG A 61 -19.76 -11.26 -1.44
N MET A 62 -19.29 -10.06 -1.12
CA MET A 62 -19.89 -9.19 -0.10
C MET A 62 -19.55 -7.72 -0.36
N HIS A 63 -20.27 -6.81 0.31
CA HIS A 63 -19.99 -5.37 0.24
C HIS A 63 -18.84 -5.01 1.19
N LEU A 64 -17.74 -4.49 0.64
CA LEU A 64 -16.56 -4.10 1.41
C LEU A 64 -16.05 -2.71 1.00
N ALA A 65 -15.60 -1.95 2.00
CA ALA A 65 -14.81 -0.75 1.83
C ALA A 65 -13.37 -1.11 1.42
N ASN A 66 -12.62 -0.13 0.90
CA ASN A 66 -11.24 -0.38 0.47
C ASN A 66 -10.32 -0.72 1.65
N LYS A 67 -10.58 -0.14 2.84
CA LYS A 67 -9.83 -0.47 4.07
C LYS A 67 -10.05 -1.92 4.48
N GLU A 68 -11.30 -2.38 4.54
CA GLU A 68 -11.63 -3.77 4.88
C GLU A 68 -11.03 -4.78 3.90
N ILE A 69 -10.96 -4.43 2.60
CA ILE A 69 -10.27 -5.26 1.61
C ILE A 69 -8.79 -5.31 1.92
N LEU A 70 -8.15 -4.15 2.14
CA LEU A 70 -6.73 -4.09 2.47
C LEU A 70 -6.42 -4.93 3.72
N ASP A 71 -7.19 -4.79 4.79
CA ASP A 71 -7.02 -5.56 6.03
C ASP A 71 -7.11 -7.07 5.78
N LYS A 72 -8.08 -7.51 4.96
CA LYS A 72 -8.17 -8.91 4.52
C LYS A 72 -6.94 -9.34 3.72
N LEU A 73 -6.43 -8.53 2.79
CA LEU A 73 -5.23 -8.86 2.03
C LEU A 73 -4.01 -9.02 2.94
N LEU A 74 -3.84 -8.12 3.91
CA LEU A 74 -2.73 -8.17 4.87
C LEU A 74 -2.86 -9.37 5.81
N SER A 75 -4.07 -9.85 6.09
CA SER A 75 -4.29 -11.06 6.90
C SER A 75 -3.84 -12.37 6.22
N TYR A 76 -3.61 -12.38 4.90
CA TYR A 76 -3.19 -13.60 4.19
C TYR A 76 -1.72 -13.97 4.41
N SER A 77 -0.88 -13.00 4.78
CA SER A 77 0.55 -13.23 4.97
C SER A 77 1.10 -12.21 5.97
N GLU A 78 1.69 -12.72 7.04
CA GLU A 78 2.31 -11.89 8.06
C GLU A 78 3.49 -11.09 7.47
N ASP A 79 4.24 -11.67 6.51
CA ASP A 79 5.28 -10.95 5.77
C ASP A 79 4.70 -9.76 4.99
N LEU A 80 3.57 -9.96 4.30
CA LEU A 80 2.93 -8.90 3.53
C LEU A 80 2.51 -7.74 4.43
N LYS A 81 1.97 -8.08 5.60
CA LYS A 81 1.57 -7.12 6.64
C LYS A 81 2.77 -6.34 7.18
N HIS A 82 3.84 -7.03 7.56
CA HIS A 82 5.06 -6.37 8.03
C HIS A 82 5.66 -5.42 6.99
N HIS A 83 5.83 -5.89 5.75
CA HIS A 83 6.37 -5.07 4.67
C HIS A 83 5.47 -3.88 4.34
N TYR A 84 4.15 -4.05 4.42
CA TYR A 84 3.20 -2.95 4.24
C TYR A 84 3.35 -1.89 5.34
N HIS A 85 3.43 -2.28 6.61
CA HIS A 85 3.58 -1.33 7.72
C HIS A 85 4.92 -0.58 7.66
N LEU A 86 6.00 -1.26 7.27
CA LEU A 86 7.29 -0.61 7.02
C LEU A 86 7.20 0.38 5.86
N TYR A 87 6.55 -0.01 4.75
CA TYR A 87 6.32 0.86 3.60
C TYR A 87 5.51 2.11 3.99
N ASP A 88 4.39 1.95 4.72
CA ASP A 88 3.54 3.08 5.12
C ASP A 88 4.26 4.01 6.10
N SER A 89 5.03 3.46 7.05
CA SER A 89 5.85 4.22 8.00
C SER A 89 6.95 5.02 7.32
N CYS A 90 7.66 4.40 6.37
CA CYS A 90 8.65 5.07 5.54
C CYS A 90 7.99 6.18 4.71
N PHE A 91 6.92 5.86 3.99
CA PHE A 91 6.20 6.81 3.15
C PHE A 91 5.66 8.01 3.95
N PHE A 92 5.12 7.76 5.15
CA PHE A 92 4.70 8.78 6.10
C PHE A 92 5.85 9.70 6.52
N THR A 93 6.97 9.14 6.94
CA THR A 93 8.16 9.89 7.38
C THR A 93 8.69 10.78 6.26
N PHE A 94 8.84 10.24 5.05
CA PHE A 94 9.30 11.01 3.89
C PHE A 94 8.33 12.13 3.52
N ARG A 95 7.02 11.91 3.67
CA ARG A 95 5.99 12.92 3.39
C ARG A 95 5.85 13.99 4.47
N ILE A 96 5.99 13.65 5.76
CA ILE A 96 6.00 14.65 6.84
C ILE A 96 7.19 15.57 6.70
N ARG A 97 8.38 15.01 6.44
CA ARG A 97 9.58 15.81 6.25
C ARG A 97 9.43 16.77 5.06
N ASN A 98 8.64 16.40 4.04
CA ASN A 98 8.25 17.32 2.96
C ASN A 98 7.39 18.50 3.46
N ARG A 99 6.36 18.25 4.28
CA ARG A 99 5.51 19.33 4.84
C ARG A 99 6.27 20.29 5.75
N ILE A 100 7.15 19.78 6.62
CA ILE A 100 7.92 20.62 7.54
C ILE A 100 8.87 21.55 6.74
N ASN A 101 9.60 20.99 5.78
CA ASN A 101 10.52 21.76 4.93
C ASN A 101 9.78 22.82 4.10
N PHE A 102 8.59 22.53 3.59
CA PHE A 102 7.76 23.52 2.89
C PHE A 102 7.25 24.63 3.84
N SER A 103 6.88 24.29 5.07
CA SER A 103 6.39 25.28 6.05
C SER A 103 7.49 26.20 6.60
N GLY A 104 8.74 25.74 6.63
CA GLY A 104 9.89 26.56 7.03
C GLY A 104 10.23 27.64 6.01
N SER A 105 10.05 27.35 4.71
CA SER A 105 10.33 28.32 3.63
C SER A 105 9.28 29.44 3.52
N LEU A 106 8.08 29.24 4.07
CA LEU A 106 6.99 30.24 4.08
C LEU A 106 6.99 31.15 5.31
N ARG A 107 7.85 30.89 6.32
CA ARG A 107 8.05 31.78 7.48
C ARG A 107 9.25 32.71 7.34
N THR A 108 10.00 32.60 6.24
CA THR A 108 11.19 33.40 5.96
C THR A 108 10.97 34.37 4.79
N ILE A 109 9.72 34.77 4.57
CA ILE A 109 9.33 35.88 3.68
C ILE A 109 8.38 36.77 4.46
#